data_AF-A0A7C6XZ10-F1
#
_entry.id   AF-A0A7C6XZ10-F1
#
_cell.length_a   1.000
_cell.length_b   1.000
_cell.length_c   1.000
_cell.angle_alpha   90.00
_cell.angle_beta   90.00
_cell.angle_gamma   90.00
#
_symmetry.space_group_name_H-M   'P 1'
#
loop_
_entity.id
_entity.type
_entity.pdbx_description
1 polymer ?
#
loop_
_entity_poly.entity_id
_entity_poly.type
_entity_poly.pdbx_seq_one_letter_code
_entity_poly.pdbx_strand_id
1 'polypeptide(L)'
;MLKQLIHNGVLIPEPPAPAGLSIVARGRRIALTPRQEEMALAWARKKDTPYVQDLVFAANFMRDFSAALGIDPPLSLNEIDFGECYAYVDRERAEKEA
;
A
#
# COMPACT_ATOMS: atom_id res chain seq x y z
N MET A 1 -27.94 18.87 26.48
CA MET A 1 -26.91 19.57 25.69
C MET A 1 -25.57 19.43 26.39
N LEU A 2 -24.55 18.94 25.69
CA LEU A 2 -23.18 18.95 26.19
C LEU A 2 -22.69 20.40 26.25
N LYS A 3 -22.22 20.85 27.41
CA LYS A 3 -21.79 22.25 27.61
C LYS A 3 -20.28 22.45 27.41
N GLN A 4 -19.48 21.42 27.65
CA GLN A 4 -18.02 21.48 27.49
C GLN A 4 -17.44 20.07 27.35
N LEU A 5 -16.37 19.93 26.54
CA LEU A 5 -15.53 18.74 26.43
C LEU A 5 -14.07 19.17 26.48
N ILE A 6 -13.28 18.54 27.36
CA ILE A 6 -11.84 18.73 27.45
C ILE A 6 -11.19 17.38 27.16
N HIS A 7 -10.31 17.31 26.17
CA HIS A 7 -9.61 16.08 25.78
C HIS A 7 -8.16 16.38 25.40
N ASN A 8 -7.30 15.35 25.46
CA ASN A 8 -5.85 15.46 25.26
C ASN A 8 -5.42 15.25 23.79
N GLY A 9 -6.29 15.59 22.83
CA GLY A 9 -6.02 15.35 21.41
C GLY A 9 -6.01 13.86 21.03
N VAL A 10 -5.28 13.55 19.96
CA VAL A 10 -5.11 12.21 19.38
C VAL A 10 -3.63 11.82 19.48
N LEU A 11 -3.35 10.57 19.85
CA LEU A 11 -2.00 10.01 19.78
C LEU A 11 -1.75 9.48 18.35
N ILE A 12 -0.77 10.05 17.65
CA ILE A 12 -0.33 9.58 16.33
C ILE A 12 0.96 8.77 16.55
N PRO A 13 0.96 7.45 16.28
CA PRO A 13 2.17 6.66 16.39
C PRO A 13 3.17 7.05 15.30
N GLU A 14 4.47 6.87 15.57
CA GLU A 14 5.48 6.98 14.53
C GLU A 14 5.27 5.90 13.46
N PRO A 15 5.47 6.22 12.18
CA PRO A 15 5.41 5.21 11.13
C PRO A 15 6.53 4.18 11.33
N PRO A 16 6.30 2.89 11.01
CA PRO A 16 7.33 1.88 11.07
C PRO A 16 8.48 2.21 10.10
N ALA A 17 9.68 1.70 10.40
CA ALA A 17 10.79 1.79 9.49
C ALA A 17 10.47 1.09 8.15
N PRO A 18 10.85 1.68 7.00
CA PRO A 18 10.66 1.05 5.71
C PRO A 18 11.45 -0.26 5.63
N ALA A 19 10.86 -1.28 5.05
CA ALA A 19 11.46 -2.60 4.82
C ALA A 19 12.41 -2.63 3.62
N GLY A 20 12.42 -1.58 2.78
CA GLY A 20 13.31 -1.45 1.64
C GLY A 20 12.84 -2.25 0.42
N LEU A 21 11.51 -2.32 0.24
CA LEU A 21 10.89 -3.17 -0.75
C LEU A 21 10.99 -2.60 -2.17
N SER A 22 10.88 -3.50 -3.15
CA SER A 22 10.77 -3.15 -4.56
C SER A 22 9.52 -3.72 -5.21
N ILE A 23 9.14 -3.17 -6.34
CA ILE A 23 8.14 -3.73 -7.27
C ILE A 23 8.76 -3.87 -8.66
N VAL A 24 8.10 -4.62 -9.55
CA VAL A 24 8.41 -4.59 -10.97
C VAL A 24 7.26 -3.95 -11.72
N ALA A 25 7.53 -2.89 -12.48
CA ALA A 25 6.54 -2.24 -13.34
C ALA A 25 7.06 -2.15 -14.77
N ARG A 26 6.26 -2.62 -15.74
CA ARG A 26 6.64 -2.69 -17.17
C ARG A 26 8.03 -3.32 -17.38
N GLY A 27 8.32 -4.40 -16.64
CA GLY A 27 9.59 -5.13 -16.69
C GLY A 27 10.78 -4.46 -15.99
N ARG A 28 10.59 -3.30 -15.35
CA ARG A 28 11.65 -2.59 -14.62
C ARG A 28 11.46 -2.74 -13.12
N ARG A 29 12.52 -3.13 -12.42
CA ARG A 29 12.54 -3.13 -10.95
C ARG A 29 12.66 -1.70 -10.42
N ILE A 30 11.79 -1.32 -9.50
CA ILE A 30 11.73 0.01 -8.89
C ILE A 30 11.85 -0.16 -7.37
N ALA A 31 12.90 0.42 -6.79
CA ALA A 31 13.02 0.53 -5.35
C ALA A 31 12.03 1.60 -4.84
N LEU A 32 11.24 1.25 -3.82
CA LEU A 32 10.20 2.14 -3.31
C LEU A 32 10.77 3.13 -2.29
N THR A 33 10.30 4.37 -2.34
CA THR A 33 10.43 5.31 -1.21
C THR A 33 9.52 4.89 -0.06
N PRO A 34 9.74 5.36 1.18
CA PRO A 34 8.90 4.96 2.32
C PRO A 34 7.39 5.17 2.09
N ARG A 35 7.03 6.29 1.46
CA ARG A 35 5.64 6.60 1.12
C ARG A 35 5.07 5.64 0.08
N GLN A 36 5.82 5.34 -0.98
CA GLN A 36 5.36 4.40 -2.02
C GLN A 36 5.28 2.97 -1.47
N GLU A 37 6.19 2.59 -0.58
CA GLU A 37 6.18 1.31 0.11
C GLU A 37 4.92 1.16 0.96
N GLU A 38 4.55 2.19 1.72
CA GLU A 38 3.30 2.20 2.48
C GLU A 38 2.07 2.01 1.57
N MET A 39 2.03 2.69 0.42
CA MET A 39 0.95 2.51 -0.57
C MET A 39 0.92 1.08 -1.13
N ALA A 40 2.07 0.51 -1.48
CA ALA A 40 2.18 -0.84 -2.01
C ALA A 40 1.77 -1.90 -0.97
N LEU A 41 2.17 -1.71 0.30
CA LEU A 41 1.77 -2.58 1.40
C LEU A 41 0.27 -2.46 1.72
N ALA A 42 -0.31 -1.27 1.62
CA ALA A 42 -1.75 -1.07 1.77
C ALA A 42 -2.53 -1.86 0.71
N TRP A 43 -2.06 -1.84 -0.54
CA TRP A 43 -2.60 -2.69 -1.62
C TRP A 43 -2.41 -4.18 -1.33
N ALA A 44 -1.18 -4.59 -0.99
CA ALA A 44 -0.84 -5.98 -0.69
C ALA A 44 -1.71 -6.60 0.41
N ARG A 45 -2.02 -5.85 1.47
CA ARG A 45 -2.92 -6.30 2.54
C ARG A 45 -4.37 -6.53 2.10
N LYS A 46 -4.77 -5.95 0.97
CA LYS A 46 -6.11 -6.12 0.38
C LYS A 46 -6.18 -7.25 -0.67
N LYS A 47 -5.06 -7.90 -1.03
CA LYS A 47 -4.99 -8.93 -2.08
C LYS A 47 -5.98 -10.10 -1.91
N ASP A 48 -6.29 -10.47 -0.66
CA ASP A 48 -7.20 -11.57 -0.33
C ASP A 48 -8.63 -11.09 -0.03
N THR A 49 -8.96 -9.82 -0.31
CA THR A 49 -10.28 -9.25 -0.06
C THR A 49 -11.05 -9.08 -1.37
N PRO A 50 -12.41 -9.04 -1.34
CA PRO A 50 -13.18 -8.78 -2.55
C PRO A 50 -12.87 -7.45 -3.25
N TYR A 51 -12.26 -6.49 -2.54
CA TYR A 51 -11.95 -5.16 -3.07
C TYR A 51 -11.00 -5.20 -4.28
N VAL A 52 -10.06 -6.15 -4.35
CA VAL A 52 -9.15 -6.21 -5.51
C VAL A 52 -9.83 -6.72 -6.79
N GLN A 53 -11.04 -7.27 -6.68
CA GLN A 53 -11.88 -7.64 -7.82
C GLN A 53 -12.76 -6.48 -8.31
N ASP A 54 -12.86 -5.39 -7.53
CA ASP A 54 -13.55 -4.17 -7.94
C ASP A 54 -12.65 -3.35 -8.87
N LEU A 55 -13.06 -3.27 -10.14
CA LEU A 55 -12.33 -2.55 -11.18
C LEU A 55 -12.21 -1.05 -10.88
N VAL A 56 -13.20 -0.45 -10.21
CA VAL A 56 -13.15 0.98 -9.82
C VAL A 56 -12.13 1.19 -8.72
N PHE A 57 -12.09 0.31 -7.73
CA PHE A 57 -11.07 0.33 -6.68
C PHE A 57 -9.67 0.18 -7.25
N ALA A 58 -9.46 -0.82 -8.10
CA ALA A 58 -8.21 -1.07 -8.79
C ALA A 58 -7.76 0.13 -9.64
N ALA A 59 -8.65 0.69 -10.46
CA ALA A 59 -8.32 1.82 -11.32
C ALA A 59 -7.97 3.08 -10.51
N ASN A 60 -8.70 3.37 -9.43
CA ASN A 60 -8.40 4.50 -8.56
C ASN A 60 -7.04 4.35 -7.88
N PHE A 61 -6.77 3.18 -7.30
CA PHE A 61 -5.47 2.90 -6.69
C PHE A 61 -4.34 3.02 -7.71
N MET A 62 -4.48 2.40 -8.88
CA MET A 62 -3.44 2.41 -9.91
C MET A 62 -3.15 3.81 -10.46
N ARG A 63 -4.17 4.66 -10.60
CA ARG A 63 -3.97 6.07 -10.97
C ARG A 63 -3.09 6.78 -9.94
N ASP A 64 -3.46 6.70 -8.67
CA ASP A 64 -2.79 7.43 -7.60
C ASP A 64 -1.38 6.86 -7.33
N PHE A 65 -1.23 5.54 -7.42
CA PHE A 65 0.06 4.87 -7.27
C PHE A 65 1.01 5.17 -8.44
N SER A 66 0.51 5.19 -9.67
CA SER A 66 1.33 5.58 -10.84
C SER A 66 1.81 7.02 -10.73
N ALA A 67 0.95 7.94 -10.26
CA ALA A 67 1.34 9.31 -9.98
C ALA A 67 2.43 9.38 -8.89
N ALA A 68 2.31 8.61 -7.81
CA ALA A 68 3.33 8.53 -6.76
C ALA A 68 4.66 7.97 -7.27
N LEU A 69 4.64 7.03 -8.22
CA LEU A 69 5.83 6.49 -8.89
C LEU A 69 6.40 7.42 -9.98
N GLY A 70 5.67 8.47 -10.37
CA GLY A 70 6.05 9.35 -11.47
C GLY A 70 5.98 8.68 -12.84
N ILE A 71 5.04 7.75 -13.02
CA ILE A 71 4.87 6.98 -14.27
C ILE A 71 3.65 7.47 -15.03
N ASP A 72 3.86 7.84 -16.29
CA ASP A 72 2.84 8.24 -17.26
C ASP A 72 3.07 7.49 -18.59
N PRO A 73 2.04 6.89 -19.24
CA PRO A 73 0.65 6.77 -18.78
C PRO A 73 0.52 5.89 -17.52
N PRO A 74 -0.56 6.07 -16.72
CA PRO A 74 -0.81 5.25 -15.54
C PRO A 74 -0.72 3.76 -15.83
N LEU A 75 -0.14 3.01 -14.89
CA LEU A 75 -0.01 1.57 -14.96
C LEU A 75 -1.38 0.91 -14.79
N SER A 76 -1.62 -0.19 -15.50
CA SER A 76 -2.70 -1.13 -15.17
C SER A 76 -2.20 -2.28 -14.29
N LEU A 77 -3.12 -3.01 -13.65
CA LEU A 77 -2.75 -4.09 -12.72
C LEU A 77 -1.90 -5.20 -13.34
N ASN A 78 -2.03 -5.45 -14.64
CA ASN A 78 -1.23 -6.43 -15.37
C ASN A 78 0.17 -5.92 -15.77
N GLU A 79 0.45 -4.63 -15.59
CA GLU A 79 1.75 -4.03 -15.88
C GLU A 79 2.65 -3.96 -14.64
N ILE A 80 2.16 -4.42 -13.49
CA ILE A 80 2.83 -4.29 -12.21
C ILE A 80 2.81 -5.60 -11.44
N ASP A 81 3.94 -5.91 -10.83
CA ASP A 81 4.14 -7.07 -9.96
C ASP A 81 4.48 -6.58 -8.55
N PHE A 82 3.58 -6.92 -7.63
CA PHE A 82 3.67 -6.65 -6.19
C PHE A 82 4.22 -7.84 -5.39
N GLY A 83 4.79 -8.86 -6.04
CA GLY A 83 5.17 -10.13 -5.43
C GLY A 83 6.03 -10.00 -4.16
N GLU A 84 6.98 -9.07 -4.15
CA GLU A 84 7.80 -8.80 -2.96
C GLU A 84 6.99 -8.21 -1.80
N CYS A 85 6.06 -7.29 -2.10
CA CYS A 85 5.13 -6.74 -1.10
C CYS A 85 4.14 -7.79 -0.60
N TYR A 86 3.64 -8.67 -1.48
CA TYR A 86 2.76 -9.78 -1.09
C TYR A 86 3.48 -10.75 -0.17
N ALA A 87 4.72 -11.15 -0.51
CA ALA A 87 5.53 -12.03 0.32
C ALA A 87 5.82 -11.41 1.70
N TYR A 88 6.10 -10.11 1.75
CA TYR A 88 6.29 -9.38 3.00
C TYR A 88 5.04 -9.43 3.89
N VAL A 89 3.86 -9.13 3.33
CA VAL A 89 2.59 -9.15 4.08
C VAL A 89 2.22 -10.56 4.55
N ASP A 90 2.45 -11.58 3.71
CA ASP A 90 2.15 -12.96 4.06
C ASP A 90 3.06 -13.44 5.21
N ARG A 91 4.35 -13.05 5.21
CA ARG A 91 5.25 -13.30 6.35
C ARG A 91 4.80 -12.57 7.62
N GLU A 92 4.45 -11.28 7.53
CA GLU A 92 3.95 -10.53 8.70
C GLU A 92 2.68 -11.15 9.30
N ARG A 93 1.79 -11.72 8.48
CA ARG A 93 0.61 -12.44 9.02
C ARG A 93 1.01 -13.73 9.70
N ALA A 94 1.86 -14.55 9.08
CA ALA A 94 2.30 -15.81 9.65
C ALA A 94 2.99 -15.61 11.02
N GLU A 95 3.81 -14.56 11.17
CA GLU A 95 4.46 -14.22 12.45
C GLU A 95 3.48 -13.78 13.54
N LYS A 96 2.34 -13.19 13.18
CA LYS A 96 1.30 -12.78 14.14
C LYS A 96 0.37 -13.92 14.55
N GLU A 97 0.28 -14.95 13.73
CA GLU A 97 -0.57 -16.13 13.95
C GLU A 97 0.17 -17.26 14.69
N ALA A 98 1.51 -17.19 14.78
CA ALA A 98 2.37 -18.12 15.54
C ALA A 98 2.47 -17.74 17.03
#